data_AF-A0A1M5Y720-F1
#
_entry.id   AF-A0A1M5Y720-F1
#
_cell.length_a   1.000
_cell.length_b   1.000
_cell.length_c   1.000
_cell.angle_alpha   90.00
_cell.angle_beta   90.00
_cell.angle_gamma   90.00
#
_symmetry.space_group_name_H-M   'P 1'
#
loop_
_entity.id
_entity.type
_entity.pdbx_description
1 polymer ?
#
loop_
_entity_poly.entity_id
_entity_poly.type
_entity_poly.pdbx_seq_one_letter_code
_entity_poly.pdbx_strand_id
1 'polypeptide(L)'
;GIIAASMNEFGVVGMVPDADIYAIKALDSNGDGYVSDIIEGIDWAIKNHLDILNLSISTVNNSESFHDIVKKANETGMIMVAAAGNNYGGSSEFPAAYPEVLSVGAIDENGSIADFSALEGVDVYAPGSDIYSTFINGRYESMSGTSMAVPHVVGLKCLKAIN
;
A
#
# COMPACT_ATOMS: atom_id res chain seq x y z
N GLY A 1 2.91 -11.39 -0.93
CA GLY A 1 1.72 -11.93 -1.61
C GLY A 1 1.50 -11.24 -2.92
N ILE A 2 0.59 -10.25 -2.95
CA ILE A 2 0.16 -9.55 -4.18
C ILE A 2 1.35 -8.96 -4.97
N ILE A 3 2.34 -8.34 -4.32
CA ILE A 3 3.50 -7.77 -5.03
C ILE A 3 4.41 -8.89 -5.58
N ALA A 4 4.91 -9.79 -4.73
CA ALA A 4 6.04 -10.65 -5.08
C ALA A 4 5.92 -12.10 -4.56
N ALA A 5 4.72 -12.69 -4.56
CA ALA A 5 4.63 -14.14 -4.38
C ALA A 5 5.38 -14.85 -5.52
N SER A 6 6.19 -15.84 -5.17
CA SER A 6 7.08 -16.51 -6.11
C SER A 6 6.32 -17.22 -7.23
N MET A 7 6.86 -17.18 -8.44
CA MET A 7 6.34 -17.96 -9.56
C MET A 7 6.79 -19.42 -9.42
N ASN A 8 5.87 -20.30 -9.02
CA ASN A 8 6.09 -21.74 -8.89
C ASN A 8 4.77 -22.51 -9.05
N GLU A 9 4.78 -23.81 -8.76
CA GLU A 9 3.65 -24.74 -8.98
C GLU A 9 2.60 -24.73 -7.85
N PHE A 10 2.66 -23.81 -6.87
CA PHE A 10 1.70 -23.77 -5.76
C PHE A 10 1.33 -22.34 -5.34
N GLY A 11 0.17 -22.21 -4.69
CA GLY A 11 -0.25 -20.93 -4.11
C GLY A 11 -0.70 -19.91 -5.14
N VAL A 12 -0.07 -18.73 -5.10
CA VAL A 12 -0.38 -17.56 -5.95
C VAL A 12 0.92 -16.99 -6.52
N VAL A 13 0.80 -16.20 -7.59
CA VAL A 13 1.91 -15.45 -8.18
C VAL A 13 1.73 -13.96 -7.91
N GLY A 14 2.81 -13.28 -7.54
CA GLY A 14 2.82 -11.83 -7.38
C GLY A 14 2.89 -11.12 -8.73
N MET A 15 2.58 -9.83 -8.74
CA MET A 15 2.73 -9.00 -9.94
C MET A 15 4.17 -8.90 -10.44
N VAL A 16 5.13 -8.91 -9.51
CA VAL A 16 6.58 -8.87 -9.76
C VAL A 16 7.26 -9.91 -8.87
N PRO A 17 7.25 -11.20 -9.23
CA PRO A 17 7.77 -12.29 -8.39
C PRO A 17 9.24 -12.15 -8.00
N ASP A 18 10.03 -11.46 -8.83
CA ASP A 18 11.47 -11.28 -8.64
C ASP A 18 11.83 -9.93 -7.97
N ALA A 19 10.85 -9.19 -7.44
CA ALA A 19 11.12 -7.95 -6.72
C ALA A 19 11.82 -8.19 -5.38
N ASP A 20 12.82 -7.37 -5.06
CA ASP A 20 13.41 -7.32 -3.72
C ASP A 20 12.41 -6.72 -2.73
N ILE A 21 11.96 -7.54 -1.76
CA ILE A 21 10.99 -7.14 -0.75
C ILE A 21 11.66 -6.89 0.60
N TYR A 22 11.40 -5.72 1.16
CA TYR A 22 11.81 -5.33 2.51
C TYR A 22 10.57 -5.24 3.41
N ALA A 23 10.56 -5.99 4.51
CA ALA A 23 9.47 -5.96 5.49
C ALA A 23 9.78 -4.96 6.61
N ILE A 24 9.18 -3.78 6.55
CA ILE A 24 9.30 -2.74 7.57
C ILE A 24 8.09 -2.84 8.51
N LYS A 25 8.28 -3.45 9.68
CA LYS A 25 7.18 -3.66 10.63
C LYS A 25 6.91 -2.40 11.45
N ALA A 26 5.81 -1.72 11.12
CA ALA A 26 5.32 -0.54 11.85
C ALA A 26 3.96 -0.77 12.56
N LEU A 27 3.40 -1.98 12.46
CA LEU A 27 2.12 -2.36 13.07
C LEU A 27 2.31 -3.54 14.04
N ASP A 28 1.46 -3.59 15.06
CA ASP A 28 1.38 -4.65 16.05
C ASP A 28 0.61 -5.87 15.54
N SER A 29 0.29 -6.83 16.43
CA SER A 29 -0.43 -8.05 16.07
C SER A 29 -1.92 -7.84 15.73
N ASN A 30 -2.49 -6.70 16.12
CA ASN A 30 -3.88 -6.34 15.83
C ASN A 30 -4.00 -5.51 14.54
N GLY A 31 -2.86 -5.09 13.97
CA GLY A 31 -2.82 -4.20 12.81
C GLY A 31 -2.81 -2.71 13.18
N ASP A 32 -2.65 -2.39 14.45
CA ASP A 32 -2.55 -1.01 14.94
C ASP A 32 -1.08 -0.58 15.03
N GLY A 33 -0.82 0.71 14.83
CA GLY A 33 0.53 1.27 14.96
C GLY A 33 0.50 2.76 15.26
N TYR A 34 1.57 3.27 15.87
CA TYR A 34 1.71 4.70 16.06
C TYR A 34 2.22 5.37 14.79
N VAL A 35 1.76 6.59 14.53
CA VAL A 35 2.30 7.42 13.44
C VAL A 35 3.82 7.59 13.58
N SER A 36 4.36 7.61 14.81
CA SER A 36 5.81 7.62 15.05
C SER A 36 6.53 6.41 14.47
N ASP A 37 5.95 5.21 14.61
CA ASP A 37 6.56 3.97 14.11
C ASP A 37 6.54 3.95 12.57
N ILE A 38 5.49 4.50 11.97
CA ILE A 38 5.38 4.68 10.53
C ILE A 38 6.44 5.69 10.05
N ILE A 39 6.61 6.81 10.75
CA ILE A 39 7.65 7.82 10.44
C ILE A 39 9.05 7.19 10.49
N GLU A 40 9.35 6.41 11.53
CA GLU A 40 10.62 5.69 11.65
C GLU A 40 10.81 4.67 10.52
N GLY A 41 9.75 3.99 10.12
CA GLY A 41 9.76 3.08 8.98
C GLY A 41 10.06 3.77 7.64
N ILE A 42 9.46 4.94 7.39
CA ILE A 42 9.75 5.73 6.19
C ILE A 42 11.20 6.25 6.23
N ASP A 43 11.68 6.76 7.36
CA ASP A 43 13.07 7.22 7.48
C ASP A 43 14.07 6.07 7.27
N TRP A 44 13.75 4.86 7.74
CA TRP A 44 14.54 3.67 7.44
C TRP A 44 14.54 3.36 5.94
N ALA A 45 13.39 3.42 5.27
CA ALA A 45 13.29 3.22 3.83
C ALA A 45 14.17 4.22 3.05
N ILE A 46 14.15 5.49 3.45
CA ILE A 46 14.98 6.56 2.86
C ILE A 46 16.46 6.22 3.02
N LYS A 47 16.90 5.87 4.23
CA LYS A 47 18.30 5.54 4.54
C LYS A 47 18.81 4.30 3.80
N ASN A 48 17.91 3.40 3.41
CA ASN A 48 18.24 2.19 2.65
C ASN A 48 17.97 2.36 1.15
N HIS A 49 17.68 3.58 0.68
CA HIS A 49 17.47 3.89 -0.73
C HIS A 49 16.42 3.01 -1.40
N LEU A 50 15.31 2.72 -0.71
CA LEU A 50 14.21 1.98 -1.33
C LEU A 50 13.56 2.80 -2.46
N ASP A 51 13.18 2.13 -3.54
CA ASP A 51 12.58 2.78 -4.70
C ASP A 51 11.09 3.11 -4.48
N ILE A 52 10.36 2.18 -3.87
CA ILE A 52 8.90 2.25 -3.74
C ILE A 52 8.46 1.79 -2.35
N LEU A 53 7.55 2.55 -1.74
CA LEU A 53 6.97 2.23 -0.44
C LEU A 53 5.49 1.88 -0.57
N ASN A 54 5.15 0.65 -0.18
CA ASN A 54 3.77 0.16 -0.06
C ASN A 54 3.21 0.50 1.32
N LEU A 55 2.30 1.46 1.39
CA LEU A 55 1.64 1.89 2.62
C LEU A 55 0.18 1.44 2.63
N SER A 56 -0.04 0.14 2.83
CA SER A 56 -1.39 -0.46 2.99
C SER A 56 -2.02 -0.11 4.36
N ILE A 57 -1.87 1.13 4.78
CA ILE A 57 -2.27 1.71 6.06
C ILE A 57 -2.96 3.04 5.81
N SER A 58 -3.79 3.46 6.75
CA SER A 58 -4.38 4.79 6.74
C SER A 58 -4.60 5.30 8.17
N THR A 59 -4.69 6.61 8.31
CA THR A 59 -5.11 7.28 9.54
C THR A 59 -5.88 8.55 9.22
N VAL A 60 -6.89 8.86 10.04
CA VAL A 60 -7.66 10.11 9.93
C VAL A 60 -6.87 11.32 10.46
N ASN A 61 -5.80 11.08 11.24
CA ASN A 61 -5.06 12.14 11.91
C ASN A 61 -3.89 12.61 11.05
N ASN A 62 -3.97 13.85 10.56
CA ASN A 62 -2.82 14.54 9.99
C ASN A 62 -1.84 14.96 11.10
N SER A 63 -0.53 14.86 10.82
CA SER A 63 0.49 15.55 11.62
C SER A 63 1.57 16.15 10.72
N GLU A 64 2.12 17.28 11.15
CA GLU A 64 3.20 17.96 10.43
C GLU A 64 4.44 17.06 10.29
N SER A 65 4.80 16.35 11.36
CA SER A 65 5.94 15.42 11.34
C SER A 65 5.74 14.25 10.36
N PHE A 66 4.50 13.80 10.17
CA PHE A 66 4.21 12.74 9.20
C PHE A 66 4.30 13.26 7.77
N HIS A 67 3.75 14.45 7.51
CA HIS A 67 3.90 15.07 6.19
C HIS A 67 5.35 15.43 5.86
N ASP A 68 6.14 15.86 6.85
CA ASP A 68 7.56 16.20 6.66
C ASP A 68 8.39 15.00 6.23
N ILE A 69 8.20 13.82 6.84
CA ILE A 69 8.92 12.63 6.41
C ILE A 69 8.47 12.14 5.02
N VAL A 70 7.19 12.31 4.69
CA VAL A 70 6.64 12.02 3.36
C VAL A 70 7.27 12.93 2.30
N LYS A 71 7.34 14.24 2.54
CA LYS A 71 8.04 15.19 1.64
C LYS A 71 9.51 14.81 1.45
N LYS A 72 10.21 14.49 2.55
CA LYS A 72 11.61 14.05 2.51
C LYS A 72 11.79 12.76 1.69
N ALA A 73 10.89 11.79 1.80
CA ALA A 73 10.92 10.58 0.96
C ALA A 73 10.70 10.91 -0.52
N ASN A 74 9.73 11.77 -0.83
CA ASN A 74 9.47 12.19 -2.20
C ASN A 74 10.66 12.95 -2.83
N GLU A 75 11.35 13.78 -2.05
CA GLU A 75 12.57 14.48 -2.50
C GLU A 75 13.71 13.54 -2.89
N THR A 76 13.75 12.31 -2.37
CA THR A 76 14.73 11.29 -2.80
C THR A 76 14.32 10.57 -4.09
N GLY A 77 13.15 10.88 -4.64
CA GLY A 77 12.56 10.18 -5.79
C GLY A 77 11.84 8.88 -5.42
N MET A 78 11.65 8.59 -4.13
CA MET A 78 10.92 7.40 -3.69
C MET A 78 9.44 7.53 -4.02
N ILE A 79 8.87 6.50 -4.64
CA ILE A 79 7.43 6.47 -4.95
C ILE A 79 6.69 5.93 -3.72
N MET A 80 5.78 6.71 -3.16
CA MET A 80 4.89 6.25 -2.10
C MET A 80 3.51 5.96 -2.65
N VAL A 81 2.96 4.80 -2.30
CA VAL A 81 1.61 4.39 -2.69
C VAL A 81 0.86 3.99 -1.43
N ALA A 82 -0.29 4.60 -1.18
CA ALA A 82 -1.02 4.42 0.07
C ALA A 82 -2.51 4.12 -0.11
N ALA A 83 -3.08 3.45 0.89
CA ALA A 83 -4.49 3.10 0.92
C ALA A 83 -5.33 4.36 1.12
N ALA A 84 -6.31 4.60 0.23
CA ALA A 84 -7.17 5.76 0.34
C ALA A 84 -8.08 5.72 1.59
N GLY A 85 -8.39 4.52 2.11
CA GLY A 85 -9.25 4.34 3.29
C GLY A 85 -10.50 3.51 2.98
N ASN A 86 -11.02 2.86 4.03
CA ASN A 86 -12.21 2.00 3.96
C ASN A 86 -13.40 2.68 4.66
N ASN A 87 -13.74 3.89 4.21
CA ASN A 87 -14.65 4.81 4.89
C ASN A 87 -15.97 5.07 4.13
N TYR A 88 -16.37 4.14 3.25
CA TYR A 88 -17.68 4.11 2.58
C TYR A 88 -18.00 5.38 1.78
N GLY A 89 -17.09 5.76 0.89
CA GLY A 89 -17.25 6.93 0.02
C GLY A 89 -16.79 8.26 0.62
N GLY A 90 -16.08 8.22 1.75
CA GLY A 90 -15.43 9.40 2.31
C GLY A 90 -14.23 9.88 1.49
N SER A 91 -13.52 10.86 2.04
CA SER A 91 -12.28 11.38 1.48
C SER A 91 -11.08 10.49 1.80
N SER A 92 -10.02 10.60 1.02
CA SER A 92 -8.78 9.88 1.29
C SER A 92 -8.20 10.24 2.65
N GLU A 93 -7.65 9.23 3.32
CA GLU A 93 -7.00 9.33 4.62
C GLU A 93 -5.49 9.51 4.48
N PHE A 94 -4.79 9.83 5.57
CA PHE A 94 -3.34 10.01 5.54
C PHE A 94 -2.60 8.67 5.64
N PRO A 95 -1.50 8.48 4.91
CA PRO A 95 -0.79 9.47 4.10
C PRO A 95 -1.31 9.62 2.66
N ALA A 96 -2.30 8.84 2.21
CA ALA A 96 -2.83 8.90 0.84
C ALA A 96 -3.39 10.28 0.45
N ALA A 97 -3.86 11.07 1.41
CA ALA A 97 -4.33 12.43 1.18
C ALA A 97 -3.19 13.46 0.96
N TYR A 98 -1.93 13.09 1.18
CA TYR A 98 -0.81 13.99 0.88
C TYR A 98 -0.54 14.06 -0.62
N PRO A 99 -0.28 15.24 -1.22
CA PRO A 99 -0.02 15.39 -2.65
C PRO A 99 1.17 14.58 -3.18
N GLU A 100 2.13 14.24 -2.31
CA GLU A 100 3.33 13.47 -2.65
C GLU A 100 3.07 11.95 -2.73
N VAL A 101 1.87 11.49 -2.34
CA VAL A 101 1.55 10.06 -2.20
C VAL A 101 0.48 9.67 -3.20
N LEU A 102 0.70 8.56 -3.91
CA LEU A 102 -0.29 8.01 -4.82
C LEU A 102 -1.40 7.32 -4.03
N SER A 103 -2.60 7.90 -4.05
CA SER A 103 -3.79 7.43 -3.34
C SER A 103 -4.53 6.34 -4.11
N VAL A 104 -4.75 5.18 -3.49
CA VAL A 104 -5.33 4.00 -4.13
C VAL A 104 -6.66 3.59 -3.49
N GLY A 105 -7.73 3.65 -4.27
CA GLY A 105 -9.05 3.10 -3.96
C GLY A 105 -9.22 1.65 -4.41
N ALA A 106 -10.31 1.01 -3.99
CA ALA A 106 -10.57 -0.40 -4.27
C ALA A 106 -11.72 -0.59 -5.28
N ILE A 107 -11.53 -1.53 -6.21
CA ILE A 107 -12.60 -2.06 -7.07
C ILE A 107 -12.82 -3.56 -6.81
N ASP A 108 -14.01 -4.03 -7.18
CA ASP A 108 -14.38 -5.45 -7.19
C ASP A 108 -14.01 -6.14 -8.53
N GLU A 109 -14.34 -7.43 -8.64
CA GLU A 109 -14.09 -8.25 -9.83
C GLU A 109 -14.86 -7.77 -11.08
N ASN A 110 -15.94 -7.02 -10.90
CA ASN A 110 -16.74 -6.45 -11.99
C ASN A 110 -16.19 -5.09 -12.44
N GLY A 111 -15.13 -4.59 -11.81
CA GLY A 111 -14.58 -3.25 -12.04
C GLY A 111 -15.42 -2.13 -11.42
N SER A 112 -16.37 -2.46 -10.54
CA SER A 112 -17.13 -1.46 -9.78
C SER A 112 -16.32 -1.02 -8.58
N ILE A 113 -16.40 0.27 -8.21
CA ILE A 113 -15.77 0.75 -6.98
C ILE A 113 -16.41 0.01 -5.80
N ALA A 114 -15.59 -0.58 -4.94
CA ALA A 114 -16.08 -1.34 -3.80
C ALA A 114 -16.78 -0.41 -2.80
N ASP A 115 -17.92 -0.83 -2.24
CA ASP A 115 -18.76 0.02 -1.38
C ASP A 115 -18.02 0.62 -0.17
N PHE A 116 -16.97 -0.05 0.33
CA PHE A 116 -16.17 0.42 1.45
C PHE A 116 -15.12 1.47 1.04
N SER A 117 -14.76 1.60 -0.23
CA SER A 117 -13.65 2.45 -0.67
C SER A 117 -13.94 3.94 -0.42
N ALA A 118 -12.91 4.68 -0.03
CA ALA A 118 -12.92 6.14 -0.19
C ALA A 118 -13.12 6.51 -1.68
N LEU A 119 -13.70 7.69 -1.93
CA LEU A 119 -14.02 8.20 -3.28
C LEU A 119 -13.35 9.54 -3.58
N GLU A 120 -13.27 10.45 -2.60
CA GLU A 120 -12.68 11.76 -2.81
C GLU A 120 -11.16 11.73 -2.57
N GLY A 121 -10.39 12.42 -3.40
CA GLY A 121 -8.92 12.43 -3.26
C GLY A 121 -8.26 11.07 -3.55
N VAL A 122 -8.91 10.24 -4.38
CA VAL A 122 -8.36 8.99 -4.91
C VAL A 122 -7.76 9.25 -6.30
N ASP A 123 -6.51 8.86 -6.51
CA ASP A 123 -5.84 9.04 -7.81
C ASP A 123 -6.17 7.90 -8.78
N VAL A 124 -6.17 6.67 -8.27
CA VAL A 124 -6.39 5.44 -9.04
C VAL A 124 -7.13 4.40 -8.23
N TYR A 125 -7.81 3.49 -8.92
CA TYR A 125 -8.45 2.32 -8.32
C TYR A 125 -7.77 1.04 -8.80
N ALA A 126 -7.68 0.04 -7.92
CA ALA A 126 -7.14 -1.28 -8.24
C ALA A 126 -7.91 -2.39 -7.51
N PRO A 127 -7.76 -3.68 -7.90
CA PRO A 127 -8.47 -4.79 -7.27
C PRO A 127 -8.26 -4.81 -5.75
N GLY A 128 -9.36 -4.68 -5.01
CA GLY A 128 -9.32 -4.61 -3.55
C GLY A 128 -10.46 -5.35 -2.85
N SER A 129 -11.42 -5.94 -3.58
CA SER A 129 -12.41 -6.86 -3.00
C SER A 129 -12.02 -8.32 -3.24
N ASP A 130 -12.15 -9.15 -2.21
CA ASP A 130 -11.99 -10.61 -2.23
C ASP A 130 -10.66 -11.08 -2.83
N ILE A 131 -9.59 -10.34 -2.54
CA ILE A 131 -8.26 -10.59 -3.08
C ILE A 131 -7.60 -11.75 -2.35
N TYR A 132 -7.43 -12.86 -3.06
CA TYR A 132 -6.76 -14.06 -2.56
C TYR A 132 -5.23 -13.92 -2.62
N SER A 133 -4.55 -14.10 -1.49
CA SER A 133 -3.10 -13.96 -1.40
C SER A 133 -2.48 -14.83 -0.30
N THR A 134 -1.14 -14.90 -0.27
CA THR A 134 -0.35 -15.53 0.80
C THR A 134 -0.72 -14.97 2.18
N PHE A 135 -0.81 -15.84 3.17
CA PHE A 135 -1.08 -15.52 4.56
C PHE A 135 -0.11 -16.24 5.50
N ILE A 136 -0.08 -15.85 6.78
CA ILE A 136 0.85 -16.40 7.76
C ILE A 136 0.74 -17.93 7.90
N ASN A 137 1.85 -18.58 8.28
CA ASN A 137 1.97 -20.02 8.48
C ASN A 137 1.70 -20.85 7.20
N GLY A 138 2.12 -20.34 6.04
CA GLY A 138 1.99 -21.04 4.75
C GLY A 138 0.54 -21.17 4.24
N ARG A 139 -0.37 -20.35 4.78
CA ARG A 139 -1.78 -20.33 4.39
C ARG A 139 -2.01 -19.31 3.27
N TYR A 140 -3.25 -19.29 2.79
CA TYR A 140 -3.74 -18.33 1.82
C TYR A 140 -5.15 -17.90 2.24
N GLU A 141 -5.48 -16.64 2.03
CA GLU A 141 -6.73 -16.06 2.50
C GLU A 141 -7.21 -14.97 1.52
N SER A 142 -8.53 -14.83 1.39
CA SER A 142 -9.15 -13.72 0.68
C SER A 142 -9.44 -12.59 1.65
N MET A 143 -9.00 -11.39 1.31
CA MET A 143 -9.25 -10.18 2.10
C MET A 143 -9.75 -9.05 1.21
N SER A 144 -10.49 -8.13 1.83
CA SER A 144 -11.04 -6.95 1.16
C SER A 144 -10.59 -5.67 1.86
N GLY A 145 -10.22 -4.66 1.08
CA GLY A 145 -9.81 -3.35 1.55
C GLY A 145 -8.99 -2.60 0.52
N THR A 146 -8.92 -1.28 0.64
CA THR A 146 -7.96 -0.45 -0.10
C THR A 146 -6.52 -0.89 0.17
N SER A 147 -6.23 -1.42 1.36
CA SER A 147 -4.97 -2.12 1.70
C SER A 147 -4.59 -3.24 0.73
N MET A 148 -5.56 -3.92 0.11
CA MET A 148 -5.33 -4.97 -0.90
C MET A 148 -5.19 -4.40 -2.32
N ALA A 149 -5.71 -3.19 -2.57
CA ALA A 149 -5.56 -2.48 -3.84
C ALA A 149 -4.16 -1.86 -4.00
N VAL A 150 -3.60 -1.25 -2.95
CA VAL A 150 -2.26 -0.64 -2.93
C VAL A 150 -1.16 -1.52 -3.55
N PRO A 151 -0.98 -2.79 -3.11
CA PRO A 151 0.11 -3.63 -3.62
C PRO A 151 -0.01 -3.95 -5.12
N HIS A 152 -1.20 -3.85 -5.72
CA HIS A 152 -1.34 -3.98 -7.17
C HIS A 152 -0.70 -2.78 -7.91
N VAL A 153 -0.93 -1.58 -7.40
CA VAL A 153 -0.36 -0.36 -7.97
C VAL A 153 1.15 -0.31 -7.75
N VAL A 154 1.63 -0.77 -6.59
CA VAL A 154 3.07 -0.92 -6.31
C VAL A 154 3.71 -1.88 -7.32
N GLY A 155 3.12 -3.06 -7.54
CA GLY A 155 3.60 -4.01 -8.55
C GLY A 155 3.68 -3.41 -9.95
N LEU A 156 2.65 -2.66 -10.37
CA LEU A 156 2.66 -1.95 -11.65
C LEU A 156 3.78 -0.89 -11.74
N LYS A 157 4.07 -0.18 -10.64
CA LYS A 157 5.14 0.82 -10.59
C LYS A 157 6.53 0.17 -10.63
N CYS A 158 6.72 -0.97 -9.96
CA CYS A 158 7.95 -1.77 -10.07
C CYS A 158 8.24 -2.14 -11.54
N LEU A 159 7.25 -2.63 -12.29
CA LEU A 159 7.44 -2.99 -13.72
C LEU A 159 7.84 -1.79 -14.60
N LYS A 160 7.35 -0.59 -14.27
CA LYS A 160 7.69 0.64 -15.00
C LYS A 160 9.08 1.19 -14.64
N ALA A 161 9.60 0.88 -13.45
CA ALA A 161 10.95 1.28 -13.05
C ALA A 161 12.06 0.41 -13.68
N ILE A 162 11.70 -0.79 -14.17
CA ILE A 162 12.62 -1.75 -14.80
C ILE A 162 12.84 -1.44 -16.31
N ASN A 163 12.10 -0.48 -16.90
CA ASN A 163 12.21 -0.09 -18.32
C ASN A 163 12.70 1.36 -18.47
#